data_AF-A0AAE5CQF9-F1
#
_entry.id   AF-A0AAE5CQF9-F1
#
_cell.length_a   1.000
_cell.length_b   1.000
_cell.length_c   1.000
_cell.angle_alpha   90.00
_cell.angle_beta   90.00
_cell.angle_gamma   90.00
#
_symmetry.space_group_name_H-M   'P 1'
#
loop_
_entity.id
_entity.type
_entity.pdbx_description
1 polymer ?
#
loop_
_entity_poly.entity_id
_entity_poly.type
_entity_poly.pdbx_seq_one_letter_code
_entity_poly.pdbx_strand_id
1 'polypeptide(L)'
;MFYGYKYRLEAPLGNAGREHDDFLSVGEADFVVVHPELGYAVFEVKQGNIIYADGQWHEFKPVLGGAHRTRPMAKDPVEQAQRAMWAILERYKDKSGEGRFPLHIRYAVCFPETKKLAGELPDHIDPKSIFVYDDLQKLDARIRSLFPKDTIPQPFGDGFSYSQSA
;
A
#
# COMPACT_ATOMS: atom_id res chain seq x y z
N MET A 1 3.32 15.35 -7.61
CA MET A 1 3.35 15.98 -6.27
C MET A 1 3.27 14.86 -5.25
N PHE A 2 4.19 14.80 -4.28
CA PHE A 2 4.25 13.72 -3.27
C PHE A 2 3.53 14.18 -1.99
N TYR A 3 2.71 13.31 -1.41
CA TYR A 3 2.01 13.59 -0.16
C TYR A 3 2.27 12.46 0.85
N GLY A 4 2.58 12.82 2.11
CA GLY A 4 2.62 11.88 3.24
C GLY A 4 1.29 11.88 3.97
N TYR A 5 0.83 10.72 4.46
CA TYR A 5 -0.47 10.57 5.11
C TYR A 5 -0.37 9.69 6.37
N LYS A 6 -0.80 10.22 7.53
CA LYS A 6 -0.91 9.49 8.80
C LYS A 6 -2.38 9.30 9.14
N TYR A 7 -2.77 8.12 9.61
CA TYR A 7 -4.16 7.85 10.00
C TYR A 7 -4.27 7.08 11.31
N ARG A 8 -5.36 7.29 12.03
CA ARG A 8 -5.70 6.55 13.25
C ARG A 8 -6.91 5.67 12.94
N LEU A 9 -6.81 4.39 13.24
CA LEU A 9 -7.95 3.49 13.25
C LEU A 9 -8.63 3.66 14.61
N GLU A 10 -9.90 4.06 14.64
CA GLU A 10 -10.69 4.04 15.87
C GLU A 10 -11.36 2.67 16.01
N ALA A 11 -11.31 2.10 17.21
CA ALA A 11 -11.98 0.83 17.50
C ALA A 11 -13.51 1.04 17.48
N PRO A 12 -14.30 0.03 17.02
CA PRO A 12 -15.74 0.05 17.23
C PRO A 12 -16.03 0.12 18.74
N LEU A 13 -16.94 1.00 19.15
CA LEU A 13 -17.46 1.12 20.51
C LEU A 13 -18.05 -0.24 20.94
N GLY A 14 -17.26 -1.09 21.59
CA GLY A 14 -17.72 -2.43 21.93
C GLY A 14 -16.69 -3.32 22.62
N ASN A 15 -16.15 -2.88 23.76
CA ASN A 15 -16.00 -3.67 24.99
C ASN A 15 -15.06 -2.96 25.96
N ALA A 16 -15.65 -2.31 26.96
CA ALA A 16 -14.95 -1.84 28.14
C ALA A 16 -14.50 -3.07 28.96
N GLY A 17 -13.20 -3.35 28.97
CA GLY A 17 -12.65 -4.35 29.88
C GLY A 17 -11.39 -5.04 29.37
N ARG A 18 -10.28 -4.29 29.34
CA ARG A 18 -8.91 -4.76 29.67
C ARG A 18 -7.96 -3.58 29.50
N GLU A 19 -7.57 -2.98 30.62
CA GLU A 19 -6.46 -2.05 30.70
C GLU A 19 -5.17 -2.83 30.50
N HIS A 20 -4.68 -2.90 29.26
CA HIS A 20 -3.29 -3.21 28.94
C HIS A 20 -2.99 -2.62 27.56
N ASP A 21 -2.48 -1.38 27.57
CA ASP A 21 -1.65 -0.80 26.50
C ASP A 21 -2.18 -0.93 25.06
N ASP A 22 -3.50 -0.83 24.88
CA ASP A 22 -4.13 -0.50 23.59
C ASP A 22 -3.81 0.96 23.23
N PHE A 23 -2.54 1.28 23.04
CA PHE A 23 -2.16 2.37 22.16
C PHE A 23 -2.71 1.99 20.80
N LEU A 24 -3.90 2.51 20.49
CA LEU A 24 -4.49 2.62 19.16
C LEU A 24 -3.35 2.78 18.17
N SER A 25 -2.97 1.70 17.48
CA SER A 25 -1.78 1.72 16.66
C SER A 25 -2.11 2.63 15.48
N VAL A 26 -1.68 3.89 15.56
CA VAL A 26 -1.79 4.85 14.48
C VAL A 26 -1.08 4.20 13.29
N GLY A 27 -1.84 3.92 12.23
CA GLY A 27 -1.30 3.40 10.99
C GLY A 27 -0.65 4.55 10.24
N GLU A 28 0.61 4.38 9.88
CA GLU A 28 1.32 5.33 9.01
C GLU A 28 1.47 4.69 7.63
N ALA A 29 1.22 5.47 6.58
CA ALA A 29 1.69 5.16 5.25
C ALA A 29 2.99 5.93 5.02
N ASP A 30 4.05 5.27 4.55
CA ASP A 30 5.31 5.97 4.31
C ASP A 30 5.15 6.99 3.16
N PHE A 31 4.56 6.56 2.04
CA PHE A 31 4.25 7.46 0.93
C PHE A 31 2.92 7.14 0.26
N VAL A 32 2.25 8.21 -0.22
CA VAL A 32 1.10 8.10 -1.11
C VAL A 32 1.40 8.88 -2.38
N VAL A 33 1.38 8.17 -3.52
CA VAL A 33 1.50 8.79 -4.84
C VAL A 33 0.11 8.94 -5.42
N VAL A 34 -0.29 10.17 -5.74
CA VAL A 34 -1.58 10.48 -6.34
C VAL A 34 -1.37 10.93 -7.79
N HIS A 35 -2.07 10.30 -8.72
CA HIS A 35 -2.11 10.67 -10.13
C HIS A 35 -3.56 11.02 -10.50
N PRO A 36 -3.80 12.22 -11.08
CA PRO A 36 -5.16 12.72 -11.30
C PRO A 36 -6.01 11.85 -12.23
N GLU A 37 -5.38 11.07 -13.12
CA GLU A 37 -6.07 10.21 -14.09
C GLU A 37 -6.00 8.71 -13.79
N LEU A 38 -5.05 8.28 -12.94
CA LEU A 38 -4.82 6.84 -12.68
C LEU A 38 -5.34 6.43 -11.30
N GLY A 39 -5.39 7.38 -10.34
CA GLY A 39 -5.78 7.15 -8.96
C GLY A 39 -4.59 7.27 -8.01
N TYR A 40 -4.53 6.45 -6.96
CA TYR A 40 -3.43 6.53 -5.99
C TYR A 40 -2.77 5.19 -5.70
N ALA A 41 -1.50 5.24 -5.31
CA ALA A 41 -0.71 4.11 -4.86
C ALA A 41 -0.09 4.40 -3.48
N VAL A 42 -0.25 3.48 -2.55
CA VAL A 42 0.39 3.53 -1.22
C VAL A 42 1.66 2.71 -1.24
N PHE A 43 2.74 3.25 -0.67
CA PHE A 43 4.02 2.57 -0.54
C PHE A 43 4.37 2.36 0.93
N GLU A 44 4.71 1.12 1.27
CA GLU A 44 5.44 0.78 2.50
C GLU A 44 6.91 0.55 2.15
N VAL A 45 7.83 1.18 2.86
CA VAL A 45 9.28 1.11 2.61
C VAL A 45 9.96 0.37 3.75
N LYS A 46 10.72 -0.68 3.42
CA LYS A 46 11.51 -1.42 4.40
C LYS A 46 12.98 -1.35 4.04
N GLN A 47 13.79 -0.87 4.98
CA GLN A 47 15.23 -0.81 4.82
C GLN A 47 15.86 -2.20 4.97
N GLY A 48 16.98 -2.39 4.27
CA GLY A 48 17.80 -3.58 4.34
C GLY A 48 17.59 -4.53 3.16
N ASN A 49 18.38 -5.60 3.14
CA ASN A 49 18.17 -6.68 2.18
C ASN A 49 17.04 -7.57 2.67
N ILE A 50 16.03 -7.76 1.83
CA ILE A 50 14.80 -8.50 2.13
C ILE A 50 14.74 -9.75 1.26
N ILE A 51 14.24 -10.84 1.84
CA ILE A 51 13.89 -12.07 1.12
C ILE A 51 12.50 -12.52 1.53
N TYR A 52 11.91 -13.36 0.70
CA TYR A 52 10.72 -14.13 1.06
C TYR A 52 11.12 -15.61 1.21
N ALA A 53 10.87 -16.19 2.37
CA ALA A 53 11.22 -17.59 2.65
C ALA A 53 10.19 -18.16 3.63
N ASP A 54 9.90 -19.46 3.50
CA ASP A 54 9.01 -20.18 4.42
C ASP A 54 7.65 -19.49 4.63
N GLY A 55 7.13 -18.85 3.57
CA GLY A 55 5.84 -18.17 3.60
C GLY A 55 5.83 -16.84 4.37
N GLN A 56 6.99 -16.25 4.67
CA GLN A 56 7.08 -14.95 5.36
C GLN A 56 8.22 -14.08 4.83
N TRP A 57 8.14 -12.79 5.12
CA TRP A 57 9.21 -11.85 4.82
C TRP A 57 10.32 -11.93 5.86
N HIS A 58 11.56 -11.93 5.40
CA HIS A 58 12.73 -11.87 6.26
C HIS A 58 13.64 -10.70 5.87
N GLU A 59 14.32 -10.13 6.87
CA GLU A 59 15.41 -9.18 6.65
C GLU A 59 16.77 -9.82 6.97
N PHE A 60 17.79 -9.48 6.19
CA PHE A 60 19.16 -9.86 6.50
C PHE A 60 19.68 -9.04 7.68
N LYS A 61 20.32 -9.72 8.63
CA LYS A 61 21.09 -9.08 9.69
C LYS A 61 22.58 -9.44 9.59
N PRO A 62 23.47 -8.43 9.62
CA PRO A 62 24.89 -8.70 9.83
C PRO A 62 25.07 -9.29 11.23
N VAL A 63 25.76 -10.42 11.32
CA VAL A 63 26.17 -11.01 12.61
C VAL A 63 27.67 -10.78 12.78
N LEU A 64 28.10 -10.43 13.99
CA LEU A 64 29.51 -10.44 14.37
C LEU A 64 30.10 -11.82 14.07
N GLY A 65 31.11 -11.86 13.19
CA GLY A 65 31.75 -13.11 12.72
C GLY A 65 31.50 -13.47 11.25
N GLY A 66 30.81 -12.63 10.48
CA GLY A 66 30.76 -12.74 9.00
C GLY A 66 29.69 -13.69 8.44
N ALA A 67 29.03 -14.48 9.28
CA ALA A 67 27.85 -15.25 8.87
C ALA A 67 26.62 -14.34 8.75
N HIS A 68 25.96 -14.36 7.59
CA HIS A 68 24.69 -13.68 7.40
C HIS A 68 23.57 -14.57 7.93
N ARG A 69 22.71 -14.03 8.81
CA ARG A 69 21.46 -14.68 9.21
C ARG A 69 20.29 -13.81 8.78
N THR A 70 19.22 -14.46 8.37
CA THR A 70 17.93 -13.82 8.12
C THR A 70 17.09 -13.92 9.38
N ARG A 71 16.23 -12.94 9.61
CA ARG A 71 15.22 -12.99 10.67
C ARG A 71 13.85 -12.67 10.11
N PRO A 72 12.78 -13.33 10.57
CA PRO A 72 11.41 -12.96 10.20
C PRO A 72 11.16 -11.49 10.52
N MET A 73 10.45 -10.80 9.62
CA MET A 73 9.99 -9.44 9.86
C MET A 73 8.84 -9.46 10.86
N ALA A 74 8.82 -8.50 11.77
CA ALA A 74 7.78 -8.42 12.81
C ALA A 74 6.38 -8.11 12.27
N LYS A 75 6.30 -7.50 11.09
CA LYS A 75 5.06 -7.16 10.39
C LYS A 75 5.24 -7.48 8.91
N ASP A 76 4.20 -8.00 8.29
CA ASP A 76 4.18 -8.21 6.84
C ASP A 76 4.08 -6.83 6.13
N PRO A 77 5.07 -6.46 5.30
CA PRO A 77 5.06 -5.18 4.60
C PRO A 77 3.90 -5.03 3.61
N VAL A 78 3.43 -6.12 2.99
CA VAL A 78 2.29 -6.11 2.08
C VAL A 78 1.01 -5.87 2.85
N GLU A 79 0.80 -6.55 3.98
CA GLU A 79 -0.36 -6.28 4.84
C GLU A 79 -0.37 -4.84 5.36
N GLN A 80 0.80 -4.29 5.71
CA GLN A 80 0.92 -2.89 6.11
C GLN A 80 0.49 -1.94 4.99
N ALA A 81 1.00 -2.12 3.77
CA ALA A 81 0.66 -1.30 2.63
C ALA A 81 -0.83 -1.40 2.25
N GLN A 82 -1.39 -2.62 2.27
CA GLN A 82 -2.81 -2.85 2.00
C GLN A 82 -3.71 -2.21 3.05
N ARG A 83 -3.40 -2.37 4.34
CA ARG A 83 -4.15 -1.75 5.43
C ARG A 83 -4.18 -0.23 5.29
N ALA A 84 -3.06 0.37 4.92
CA ALA A 84 -2.98 1.81 4.67
C ALA A 84 -3.77 2.25 3.44
N MET A 85 -3.71 1.49 2.33
CA MET A 85 -4.51 1.73 1.14
C MET A 85 -6.02 1.71 1.46
N TRP A 86 -6.51 0.68 2.15
CA TRP A 86 -7.92 0.60 2.52
C TRP A 86 -8.34 1.69 3.50
N ALA A 87 -7.49 2.06 4.47
CA ALA A 87 -7.80 3.16 5.39
C ALA A 87 -7.92 4.51 4.67
N ILE A 88 -7.10 4.77 3.65
CA ILE A 88 -7.22 5.97 2.81
C ILE A 88 -8.52 5.93 2.01
N LEU A 89 -8.90 4.78 1.45
CA LEU A 89 -10.17 4.63 0.74
C LEU A 89 -11.37 4.94 1.65
N GLU A 90 -11.41 4.35 2.84
CA GLU A 90 -12.50 4.60 3.80
C GLU A 90 -12.55 6.07 4.19
N ARG A 91 -11.40 6.70 4.45
CA ARG A 91 -11.38 8.14 4.76
C ARG A 91 -11.86 9.00 3.60
N TYR A 92 -11.58 8.61 2.36
CA TYR A 92 -12.10 9.28 1.18
C TYR A 92 -13.63 9.17 1.14
N LYS A 93 -14.19 7.97 1.33
CA LYS A 93 -15.65 7.76 1.34
C LYS A 93 -16.32 8.63 2.41
N ASP A 94 -15.78 8.62 3.63
CA ASP A 94 -16.30 9.43 4.74
C ASP A 94 -16.32 10.93 4.43
N LYS A 95 -15.25 11.44 3.82
CA LYS A 95 -15.09 12.88 3.56
C LYS A 95 -15.84 13.36 2.32
N SER A 96 -15.92 12.54 1.28
CA SER A 96 -16.56 12.90 0.02
C SER A 96 -18.06 12.62 0.03
N GLY A 97 -18.52 11.69 0.86
CA GLY A 97 -19.89 11.14 0.80
C GLY A 97 -20.07 10.14 -0.35
N GLU A 98 -19.04 9.89 -1.16
CA GLU A 98 -19.08 8.96 -2.28
C GLU A 98 -18.89 7.53 -1.81
N GLY A 99 -19.71 6.59 -2.29
CA GLY A 99 -19.60 5.18 -1.93
C GLY A 99 -18.36 4.47 -2.51
N ARG A 100 -17.66 5.10 -3.46
CA ARG A 100 -16.48 4.53 -4.13
C ARG A 100 -15.49 5.60 -4.55
N PHE A 101 -14.20 5.25 -4.60
CA PHE A 101 -13.19 6.07 -5.26
C PHE A 101 -13.30 5.90 -6.78
N PRO A 102 -13.25 7.00 -7.57
CA PRO A 102 -13.56 6.94 -9.01
C PRO A 102 -12.46 6.30 -9.87
N LEU A 103 -11.23 6.19 -9.34
CA LEU A 103 -10.05 5.69 -10.07
C LEU A 103 -9.47 4.44 -9.39
N HIS A 104 -8.29 4.01 -9.83
CA HIS A 104 -7.65 2.84 -9.25
C HIS A 104 -6.98 3.15 -7.91
N ILE A 105 -7.04 2.20 -7.00
CA ILE A 105 -6.26 2.20 -5.77
C ILE A 105 -5.25 1.06 -5.86
N ARG A 106 -4.01 1.33 -5.47
CA ARG A 106 -2.90 0.37 -5.53
C ARG A 106 -2.10 0.43 -4.24
N TYR A 107 -1.40 -0.66 -3.97
CA TYR A 107 -0.36 -0.72 -2.95
C TYR A 107 0.94 -1.18 -3.60
N ALA A 108 2.04 -0.85 -2.96
CA ALA A 108 3.36 -1.34 -3.30
C ALA A 108 4.22 -1.44 -2.03
N VAL A 109 5.21 -2.32 -2.06
CA VAL A 109 6.28 -2.39 -1.07
C VAL A 109 7.59 -2.08 -1.75
N CYS A 110 8.44 -1.32 -1.08
CA CYS A 110 9.72 -0.86 -1.60
C CYS A 110 10.86 -1.31 -0.70
N PHE A 111 11.83 -1.99 -1.30
CA PHE A 111 13.03 -2.51 -0.64
C PHE A 111 14.26 -1.86 -1.28
N PRO A 112 14.60 -0.61 -0.90
CA PRO A 112 15.58 0.18 -1.61
C PRO A 112 16.97 -0.44 -1.62
N GLU A 113 17.38 -1.22 -0.62
CA GLU A 113 18.70 -1.86 -0.59
C GLU A 113 18.72 -3.27 -1.22
N THR A 114 17.56 -3.84 -1.53
CA THR A 114 17.45 -5.18 -2.12
C THR A 114 17.63 -5.09 -3.63
N LYS A 115 18.66 -5.72 -4.20
CA LYS A 115 18.86 -5.73 -5.67
C LYS A 115 18.00 -6.74 -6.39
N LYS A 116 17.83 -7.91 -5.79
CA LYS A 116 17.01 -9.01 -6.31
C LYS A 116 16.29 -9.66 -5.15
N LEU A 117 14.96 -9.75 -5.24
CA LEU A 117 14.19 -10.49 -4.26
C LEU A 117 14.44 -11.99 -4.46
N ALA A 118 14.85 -12.67 -3.39
CA ALA A 118 14.96 -14.13 -3.36
C ALA A 118 13.69 -14.74 -2.74
N GLY A 119 13.34 -15.93 -3.21
CA GLY A 119 12.12 -16.64 -2.79
C GLY A 119 11.04 -16.65 -3.86
N GLU A 120 10.02 -17.48 -3.62
CA GLU A 120 8.81 -17.53 -4.42
C GLU A 120 7.71 -16.76 -3.70
N LEU A 121 7.21 -15.70 -4.35
CA LEU A 121 6.08 -14.94 -3.81
C LEU A 121 4.79 -15.74 -3.98
N PRO A 122 3.84 -15.65 -3.03
CA PRO A 122 2.50 -16.19 -3.19
C PRO A 122 1.79 -15.60 -4.41
N ASP A 123 0.94 -16.40 -5.07
CA ASP A 123 0.20 -16.00 -6.28
C ASP A 123 -0.69 -14.76 -6.11
N HIS A 124 -1.10 -14.45 -4.88
CA HIS A 124 -1.94 -13.28 -4.59
C HIS A 124 -1.16 -11.95 -4.53
N ILE A 125 0.17 -12.00 -4.51
CA ILE A 125 1.03 -10.82 -4.52
C ILE A 125 1.39 -10.50 -5.98
N ASP A 126 0.88 -9.38 -6.50
CA ASP A 126 1.26 -8.91 -7.84
C ASP A 126 2.76 -8.54 -7.83
N PRO A 127 3.62 -9.18 -8.64
CA PRO A 127 5.05 -8.85 -8.69
C PRO A 127 5.32 -7.38 -9.04
N LYS A 128 4.39 -6.70 -9.72
CA LYS A 128 4.52 -5.27 -10.02
C LYS A 128 4.42 -4.39 -8.77
N SER A 129 3.80 -4.89 -7.70
CA SER A 129 3.71 -4.21 -6.40
C SER A 129 5.00 -4.25 -5.61
N ILE A 130 6.00 -5.02 -6.03
CA ILE A 130 7.31 -5.10 -5.38
C ILE A 130 8.31 -4.19 -6.12
N PHE A 131 8.90 -3.26 -5.38
CA PHE A 131 9.93 -2.36 -5.86
C PHE A 131 11.26 -2.71 -5.21
N VAL A 132 12.26 -3.03 -6.03
CA VAL A 132 13.64 -3.30 -5.61
C VAL A 132 14.58 -2.20 -6.11
N TYR A 133 15.85 -2.21 -5.70
CA TYR A 133 16.84 -1.17 -6.00
C TYR A 133 16.84 -0.68 -7.46
N ASP A 134 16.81 -1.61 -8.43
CA ASP A 134 16.86 -1.28 -9.85
C ASP A 134 15.56 -0.61 -10.35
N ASP A 135 14.42 -0.87 -9.71
CA ASP A 135 13.14 -0.22 -10.04
C ASP A 135 13.16 1.27 -9.72
N LEU A 136 13.93 1.67 -8.71
CA LEU A 136 14.08 3.06 -8.29
C LEU A 136 14.85 3.90 -9.32
N GLN A 137 15.67 3.27 -10.16
CA GLN A 137 16.35 3.93 -11.28
C GLN A 137 15.36 4.26 -12.42
N LYS A 138 14.18 3.65 -12.43
CA LYS A 138 13.11 3.82 -13.44
C LYS A 138 11.77 4.12 -12.76
N LEU A 139 11.82 4.90 -11.68
CA LEU A 139 10.72 5.07 -10.73
C LEU A 139 9.40 5.46 -11.39
N ASP A 140 9.38 6.48 -12.24
CA ASP A 140 8.18 6.92 -12.96
C ASP A 140 7.52 5.81 -13.78
N ALA A 141 8.31 5.09 -14.58
CA ALA A 141 7.79 4.00 -15.40
C ALA A 141 7.27 2.84 -14.55
N ARG A 142 7.94 2.55 -13.43
CA ARG A 142 7.54 1.49 -12.50
C ARG A 142 6.28 1.85 -11.72
N ILE A 143 6.16 3.07 -11.22
CA ILE A 143 4.93 3.56 -10.60
C ILE A 143 3.77 3.47 -11.59
N ARG A 144 3.94 3.93 -12.84
CA ARG A 144 2.90 3.83 -13.87
C ARG A 144 2.49 2.39 -14.14
N SER A 145 3.42 1.43 -14.05
CA SER A 145 3.12 0.01 -14.29
C SER A 145 2.20 -0.64 -13.26
N LEU A 146 2.01 -0.01 -12.08
CA LEU A 146 1.02 -0.43 -11.08
C LEU A 146 -0.42 -0.27 -11.59
N PHE A 147 -0.63 0.66 -12.51
CA PHE A 147 -1.94 1.00 -13.03
C PHE A 147 -2.18 0.27 -14.37
N PRO A 148 -3.42 -0.16 -14.65
CA PRO A 148 -3.78 -0.72 -15.96
C PRO A 148 -3.53 0.33 -17.06
N LYS A 149 -3.19 -0.12 -18.27
CA LYS A 149 -2.97 0.79 -19.41
C LYS A 149 -4.28 1.35 -19.98
N ASP A 150 -5.39 0.67 -19.72
CA ASP A 150 -6.72 1.01 -20.26
C ASP A 150 -7.52 1.73 -19.17
N THR A 151 -7.33 3.04 -19.03
CA THR A 151 -8.16 3.84 -18.13
C THR A 151 -8.87 4.94 -18.92
N ILE A 152 -10.11 4.64 -19.32
CA ILE A 152 -11.11 5.69 -19.54
C ILE A 152 -11.70 5.96 -18.16
N PRO A 153 -11.69 7.21 -17.64
CA PRO A 153 -12.41 7.55 -16.43
C PRO A 153 -13.87 7.15 -16.61
N GLN A 154 -14.40 6.29 -15.74
CA GLN A 154 -15.84 6.02 -15.71
C GLN A 154 -16.51 7.33 -15.28
N PRO A 155 -17.30 8.00 -16.13
CA PRO A 155 -17.95 9.24 -15.74
C PRO A 155 -18.81 8.98 -14.49
N PHE A 156 -18.82 9.96 -13.58
CA PHE A 156 -19.84 10.00 -12.54
C PHE A 156 -21.20 9.98 -13.24
N GLY A 157 -22.09 9.09 -12.80
CA GLY A 157 -23.35 8.82 -13.50
C GLY A 157 -24.12 10.10 -13.82
N ASP A 158 -24.47 10.27 -15.08
CA ASP A 158 -25.40 11.29 -15.56
C ASP A 158 -26.81 10.97 -15.02
N GLY A 159 -27.04 11.34 -13.76
CA GLY A 159 -28.31 11.22 -13.07
C GLY A 159 -29.14 12.49 -13.10
N PHE A 160 -29.23 13.18 -14.25
CA PHE A 160 -30.25 14.20 -14.49
C PHE A 160 -30.81 14.04 -15.91
N SER A 161 -31.86 13.22 -16.05
CA SER A 161 -32.75 13.30 -17.20
C SER A 161 -33.58 14.57 -17.08
N TYR A 162 -33.31 15.55 -17.95
CA TYR A 162 -34.32 16.57 -18.24
C TYR A 162 -35.47 15.89 -18.97
N SER A 163 -36.60 15.71 -18.28
CA SER A 163 -37.88 15.48 -18.94
C SER A 163 -38.21 16.73 -19.78
N GLN A 164 -38.07 16.64 -21.10
CA GLN A 164 -38.80 17.55 -21.97
C GLN A 164 -40.16 16.93 -22.27
N SER A 165 -41.17 17.46 -21.59
CA SER A 165 -42.55 17.44 -22.01
C SER A 165 -42.72 18.39 -23.20
N ALA A 166 -43.22 17.86 -24.32
CA ALA A 166 -44.02 18.56 -25.31
C ALA A 166 -44.98 17.56 -25.95
#